data_AF-A0A1Q9GYV4-F1
#
_entry.id   AF-A0A1Q9GYV4-F1
#
_cell.length_a   1.000
_cell.length_b   1.000
_cell.length_c   1.000
_cell.angle_alpha   90.00
_cell.angle_beta   90.00
_cell.angle_gamma   90.00
#
_symmetry.space_group_name_H-M   'P 1'
#
loop_
_entity.id
_entity.type
_entity.pdbx_description
1 polymer ?
#
loop_
_entity_poly.entity_id
_entity_poly.type
_entity_poly.pdbx_seq_one_letter_code
_entity_poly.pdbx_strand_id
1 'polypeptide(L)'
;MHIVDGVLSTPVLAVGITITVLGTGLGLRSLSDDKLPQAAVLAACFFVASLIHIPLGPTSVHLIFNGLIGLLLGWAAFPVVLIGLVLQAVFFGFGGLIVLGVNCLNIALPAIVIGLVVRPWLGRLPAVALGFAAGFGAVLLTALFVALSLALSGEGFITSAKLVVIGHLPVAVIEGVVSAFALKLLCKVRPSLAMSSYQ
;
A
#
# COMPACT_ATOMS: atom_id res chain seq x y z
N MET A 1 -6.62 0.81 -6.42
CA MET A 1 -7.04 1.87 -5.48
C MET A 1 -6.31 3.17 -5.79
N HIS A 2 -6.62 3.82 -6.90
CA HIS A 2 -6.14 5.18 -7.16
C HIS A 2 -7.34 6.08 -7.37
N ILE A 3 -7.41 7.15 -6.60
CA ILE A 3 -8.38 8.22 -6.80
C ILE A 3 -7.88 9.06 -7.98
N VAL A 4 -8.77 9.49 -8.87
CA VAL A 4 -8.44 10.34 -10.02
C VAL A 4 -8.51 11.83 -9.67
N ASP A 5 -7.85 12.67 -10.46
CA ASP A 5 -7.89 14.13 -10.27
C ASP A 5 -9.32 14.69 -10.37
N GLY A 6 -9.60 15.77 -9.64
CA GLY A 6 -10.92 16.41 -9.59
C GLY A 6 -11.94 15.80 -8.63
N VAL A 7 -11.59 14.70 -7.95
CA VAL A 7 -12.49 14.01 -7.00
C VAL A 7 -12.35 14.55 -5.57
N LEU A 8 -11.12 14.83 -5.13
CA LEU A 8 -10.85 15.17 -3.74
C LEU A 8 -11.00 16.66 -3.44
N SER A 9 -11.52 16.99 -2.26
CA SER A 9 -11.62 18.37 -1.79
C SER A 9 -10.24 18.94 -1.43
N THR A 10 -10.08 20.27 -1.53
CA THR A 10 -8.82 20.95 -1.21
C THR A 10 -8.30 20.63 0.20
N PRO A 11 -9.13 20.56 1.27
CA PRO A 11 -8.65 20.18 2.60
C PRO A 11 -8.06 18.76 2.64
N VAL A 12 -8.72 17.78 1.99
CA VAL A 12 -8.24 16.39 1.95
C VAL A 12 -6.91 16.31 1.19
N LEU A 13 -6.80 17.02 0.08
CA LEU A 13 -5.55 17.13 -0.68
C LEU A 13 -4.41 17.71 0.16
N ALA A 14 -4.65 18.85 0.83
CA ALA A 14 -3.63 19.53 1.64
C ALA A 14 -3.11 18.64 2.78
N VAL A 15 -4.02 17.98 3.50
CA VAL A 15 -3.65 17.05 4.58
C VAL A 15 -2.90 15.85 4.02
N GLY A 16 -3.40 15.22 2.96
CA GLY A 16 -2.79 14.04 2.37
C GLY A 16 -1.39 14.29 1.83
N ILE A 17 -1.18 15.41 1.13
CA ILE A 17 0.15 15.82 0.65
C ILE A 17 1.10 16.07 1.82
N THR A 18 0.64 16.79 2.85
CA THR A 18 1.48 17.11 4.03
C THR A 18 1.96 15.83 4.72
N ILE A 19 1.04 14.90 5.00
CA ILE A 19 1.41 13.62 5.65
C ILE A 19 2.31 12.79 4.74
N THR A 20 2.05 12.75 3.43
CA THR A 20 2.90 12.01 2.49
C THR A 20 4.31 12.59 2.40
N VAL A 21 4.48 13.92 2.42
CA VAL A 21 5.81 14.54 2.45
C VAL A 21 6.56 14.15 3.73
N LEU A 22 5.91 14.26 4.89
CA LEU A 22 6.49 13.88 6.18
C LEU A 22 6.84 12.38 6.22
N GLY A 23 5.91 11.53 5.82
CA GLY A 23 6.07 10.08 5.76
C GLY A 23 7.18 9.66 4.80
N THR A 24 7.29 10.32 3.64
CA THR A 24 8.37 10.10 2.68
C THR A 24 9.72 10.54 3.26
N GLY A 25 9.78 11.69 3.94
CA GLY A 25 11.00 12.14 4.62
C GLY A 25 11.48 11.16 5.69
N LEU A 26 10.56 10.62 6.51
CA LEU A 26 10.88 9.57 7.48
C LEU A 26 11.30 8.26 6.81
N GLY A 27 10.60 7.88 5.74
CA GLY A 27 10.89 6.66 4.99
C GLY A 27 12.27 6.69 4.34
N LEU A 28 12.65 7.82 3.73
CA LEU A 28 13.98 8.01 3.13
C LEU A 28 15.09 7.94 4.19
N ARG A 29 14.88 8.50 5.39
CA ARG A 29 15.85 8.37 6.51
C ARG A 29 16.02 6.93 6.98
N SER A 30 15.00 6.09 6.82
CA SER A 30 15.03 4.67 7.21
C SER A 30 15.58 3.73 6.13
N LEU A 31 15.78 4.25 4.91
CA LEU A 31 16.22 3.49 3.75
C LEU A 31 17.75 3.53 3.64
N SER A 32 18.40 2.49 4.17
CA SER A 32 19.83 2.29 4.08
C SER A 32 20.23 1.59 2.76
N ASP A 33 21.50 1.72 2.36
CA ASP A 33 22.02 1.20 1.09
C ASP A 33 21.81 -0.31 0.92
N ASP A 34 21.87 -1.07 2.01
CA ASP A 34 21.63 -2.52 2.05
C ASP A 34 20.15 -2.89 1.79
N LYS A 35 19.21 -1.99 2.11
CA LYS A 35 17.77 -2.17 1.86
C LYS A 35 17.34 -1.69 0.49
N LEU A 36 18.17 -0.90 -0.21
CA LEU A 36 17.83 -0.31 -1.50
C LEU A 36 17.46 -1.36 -2.57
N PRO A 37 18.18 -2.50 -2.74
CA PRO A 37 17.77 -3.54 -3.69
C PRO A 37 16.41 -4.16 -3.35
N GLN A 38 16.15 -4.39 -2.06
CA GLN A 38 14.87 -4.94 -1.61
C GLN A 38 13.72 -3.96 -1.86
N ALA A 39 13.94 -2.67 -1.59
CA ALA A 39 12.99 -1.60 -1.86
C ALA A 39 12.67 -1.50 -3.36
N ALA A 40 13.69 -1.57 -4.23
CA ALA A 40 13.51 -1.53 -5.68
C ALA A 40 12.67 -2.72 -6.20
N VAL A 41 12.97 -3.94 -5.74
CA VAL A 41 12.18 -5.13 -6.13
C VAL A 41 10.73 -5.00 -5.66
N LEU A 42 10.52 -4.56 -4.42
CA LEU A 42 9.16 -4.38 -3.89
C LEU A 42 8.38 -3.27 -4.61
N ALA A 43 9.04 -2.18 -4.99
CA ALA A 43 8.47 -1.13 -5.84
C ALA A 43 8.07 -1.69 -7.22
N ALA A 44 8.94 -2.50 -7.83
CA ALA A 44 8.68 -3.15 -9.11
C ALA A 44 7.51 -4.15 -9.01
N CYS A 45 7.43 -4.95 -7.94
CA CYS A 45 6.31 -5.85 -7.70
C CYS A 45 4.99 -5.07 -7.55
N PHE A 46 4.96 -4.00 -6.76
CA PHE A 46 3.80 -3.13 -6.64
C PHE A 46 3.37 -2.55 -8.00
N PHE A 47 4.32 -2.02 -8.76
CA PHE A 47 4.07 -1.47 -10.09
C PHE A 47 3.52 -2.53 -11.06
N VAL A 48 4.16 -3.68 -11.19
CA VAL A 48 3.72 -4.75 -12.12
C VAL A 48 2.38 -5.33 -11.70
N ALA A 49 2.17 -5.57 -10.40
CA ALA A 49 0.91 -6.11 -9.90
C ALA A 49 -0.27 -5.16 -10.17
N SER A 50 -0.02 -3.85 -10.15
CA SER A 50 -1.04 -2.85 -10.45
C SER A 50 -1.50 -2.81 -11.91
N LEU A 51 -0.78 -3.46 -12.84
CA LEU A 51 -1.14 -3.48 -14.27
C LEU A 51 -2.45 -4.22 -14.53
N ILE A 52 -2.84 -5.13 -13.63
CA ILE A 52 -4.17 -5.72 -13.64
C ILE A 52 -5.13 -4.70 -13.01
N HIS A 53 -5.51 -3.72 -13.81
CA HIS A 53 -6.29 -2.55 -13.39
C HIS A 53 -7.73 -2.62 -13.89
N ILE A 54 -8.67 -2.76 -12.96
CA ILE A 54 -10.11 -2.81 -13.26
C ILE A 54 -10.76 -1.50 -12.76
N PRO A 55 -11.35 -0.67 -13.63
CA PRO A 55 -12.04 0.56 -13.21
C PRO A 55 -13.21 0.29 -12.25
N LEU A 56 -13.34 1.11 -11.21
CA LEU A 56 -14.44 1.04 -10.25
C LEU A 56 -14.84 2.45 -9.77
N GLY A 57 -15.82 3.04 -10.46
CA GLY A 57 -16.27 4.42 -10.20
C GLY A 57 -15.12 5.43 -10.40
N PRO A 58 -14.91 6.39 -9.47
CA PRO A 58 -13.78 7.33 -9.52
C PRO A 58 -12.45 6.70 -9.08
N THR A 59 -12.41 5.36 -8.93
CA THR A 59 -11.25 4.62 -8.45
C THR A 59 -10.99 3.37 -9.30
N SER A 60 -10.14 2.47 -8.79
CA SER A 60 -9.82 1.21 -9.44
C SER A 60 -9.55 0.10 -8.45
N VAL A 61 -9.68 -1.13 -8.94
CA VAL A 61 -9.37 -2.38 -8.27
C VAL A 61 -8.14 -3.01 -8.94
N HIS A 62 -7.10 -3.29 -8.16
CA HIS A 62 -5.87 -3.94 -8.62
C HIS A 62 -5.09 -4.51 -7.43
N LEU A 63 -4.11 -5.37 -7.72
CA LEU A 63 -3.15 -5.86 -6.74
C LEU A 63 -2.16 -4.74 -6.33
N ILE A 64 -1.74 -4.71 -5.07
CA ILE A 64 -1.01 -3.62 -4.42
C ILE A 64 0.28 -4.09 -3.73
N PHE A 65 0.38 -5.35 -3.27
CA PHE A 65 1.54 -5.87 -2.53
C PHE A 65 1.95 -5.06 -1.27
N ASN A 66 1.14 -4.09 -0.84
CA ASN A 66 1.54 -3.11 0.17
C ASN A 66 1.72 -3.74 1.56
N GLY A 67 1.01 -4.83 1.88
CA GLY A 67 1.21 -5.58 3.12
C GLY A 67 2.65 -6.04 3.31
N LEU A 68 3.27 -6.62 2.27
CA LEU A 68 4.68 -7.03 2.33
C LEU A 68 5.64 -5.84 2.37
N ILE A 69 5.33 -4.78 1.63
CA ILE A 69 6.12 -3.54 1.65
C ILE A 69 6.21 -3.01 3.08
N GLY A 70 5.08 -2.84 3.76
CA GLY A 70 5.05 -2.33 5.13
C GLY A 70 5.70 -3.28 6.14
N LEU A 71 5.45 -4.59 6.02
CA LEU A 71 6.03 -5.60 6.91
C LEU A 71 7.56 -5.63 6.84
N LEU A 72 8.11 -5.55 5.63
CA LEU A 72 9.55 -5.72 5.38
C LEU A 72 10.31 -4.40 5.48
N LEU A 73 9.75 -3.30 4.98
CA LEU A 73 10.45 -2.02 4.87
C LEU A 73 10.02 -0.99 5.93
N GLY A 74 8.90 -1.19 6.61
CA GLY A 74 8.38 -0.21 7.58
C GLY A 74 8.15 1.15 6.92
N TRP A 75 8.71 2.22 7.50
CA TRP A 75 8.55 3.59 7.00
C TRP A 75 9.04 3.81 5.57
N ALA A 76 10.00 3.02 5.09
CA ALA A 76 10.42 3.04 3.68
C ALA A 76 9.29 2.65 2.70
N ALA A 77 8.13 2.19 3.19
CA ALA A 77 6.92 2.02 2.39
C ALA A 77 6.49 3.32 1.68
N PHE A 78 6.61 4.49 2.33
CA PHE A 78 6.23 5.76 1.71
C PHE A 78 6.99 6.05 0.40
N PRO A 79 8.33 6.17 0.40
CA PRO A 79 9.06 6.44 -0.84
C PRO A 79 8.91 5.33 -1.88
N VAL A 80 8.80 4.06 -1.46
CA VAL A 80 8.60 2.91 -2.36
C VAL A 80 7.26 2.98 -3.09
N VAL A 81 6.17 3.20 -2.34
CA VAL A 81 4.82 3.35 -2.91
C VAL A 81 4.73 4.62 -3.74
N LEU A 82 5.32 5.73 -3.29
CA LEU A 82 5.32 6.99 -4.02
C LEU A 82 5.96 6.85 -5.41
N ILE A 83 7.13 6.20 -5.51
CA ILE A 83 7.77 5.94 -6.80
C ILE A 83 6.88 5.09 -7.69
N GLY A 84 6.30 4.01 -7.17
CA GLY A 84 5.39 3.16 -7.95
C GLY A 84 4.18 3.93 -8.48
N LEU A 85 3.58 4.79 -7.65
CA LEU A 85 2.45 5.65 -8.04
C LEU A 85 2.84 6.70 -9.09
N VAL A 86 4.03 7.30 -8.97
CA VAL A 86 4.55 8.23 -9.99
C VAL A 86 4.68 7.52 -11.33
N LEU A 87 5.27 6.32 -11.34
CA LEU A 87 5.41 5.54 -12.58
C LEU A 87 4.04 5.14 -13.15
N GLN A 88 3.08 4.76 -12.31
CA GLN A 88 1.71 4.43 -12.74
C GLN A 88 1.00 5.64 -13.37
N ALA A 89 1.12 6.81 -12.75
CA ALA A 89 0.53 8.05 -13.27
C ALA A 89 1.16 8.47 -14.61
N VAL A 90 2.49 8.39 -14.72
CA VAL A 90 3.22 8.84 -15.93
C VAL A 90 3.06 7.87 -17.10
N PHE A 91 3.16 6.56 -16.88
CA PHE A 91 3.14 5.58 -17.98
C PHE A 91 1.74 5.13 -18.37
N PHE A 92 0.80 5.08 -17.43
CA PHE A 92 -0.54 4.50 -17.66
C PHE A 92 -1.69 5.47 -17.37
N GLY A 93 -1.41 6.66 -16.86
CA GLY A 93 -2.45 7.62 -16.48
C GLY A 93 -3.33 7.12 -15.33
N PHE A 94 -2.87 6.15 -14.53
CA PHE A 94 -3.65 5.65 -13.40
C PHE A 94 -3.58 6.64 -12.23
N GLY A 95 -4.76 6.99 -11.69
CA GLY A 95 -4.87 7.97 -10.61
C GLY A 95 -4.81 9.40 -11.13
N GLY A 96 -3.92 10.21 -10.55
CA GLY A 96 -3.76 11.63 -10.89
C GLY A 96 -2.56 12.24 -10.18
N LEU A 97 -2.06 13.35 -10.72
CA LEU A 97 -0.86 14.01 -10.18
C LEU A 97 -1.19 14.89 -8.97
N ILE A 98 -2.37 15.50 -8.94
CA ILE A 98 -2.81 16.37 -7.84
C ILE A 98 -3.15 15.52 -6.61
N VAL A 99 -3.80 14.39 -6.84
CA VAL A 99 -4.18 13.41 -5.80
C VAL A 99 -3.06 12.45 -5.40
N LEU A 100 -1.87 12.54 -6.01
CA LEU A 100 -0.74 11.63 -5.79
C LEU A 100 -0.38 11.49 -4.30
N GLY A 101 -0.36 12.62 -3.58
CA GLY A 101 -0.08 12.64 -2.14
C GLY A 101 -1.10 11.82 -1.34
N VAL A 102 -2.39 11.97 -1.62
CA VAL A 102 -3.45 11.22 -0.93
C VAL A 102 -3.42 9.74 -1.31
N ASN A 103 -3.18 9.41 -2.59
CA ASN A 103 -3.04 8.01 -3.03
C ASN A 103 -1.85 7.32 -2.33
N CYS A 104 -0.71 8.01 -2.20
CA CYS A 104 0.43 7.50 -1.47
C CYS A 104 0.09 7.27 0.01
N LEU A 105 -0.52 8.25 0.68
CA LEU A 105 -0.96 8.13 2.06
C LEU A 105 -1.87 6.92 2.26
N ASN A 106 -2.90 6.80 1.42
CA ASN A 106 -3.91 5.75 1.52
C ASN A 106 -3.35 4.35 1.34
N ILE A 107 -2.20 4.18 0.68
CA ILE A 107 -1.57 2.88 0.46
C ILE A 107 -0.43 2.62 1.46
N ALA A 108 0.43 3.62 1.68
CA ALA A 108 1.65 3.47 2.48
C ALA A 108 1.37 3.45 3.99
N LEU A 109 0.45 4.28 4.49
CA LEU A 109 0.16 4.31 5.92
C LEU A 109 -0.51 3.00 6.39
N PRO A 110 -1.53 2.46 5.70
CA PRO A 110 -2.05 1.12 6.02
C PRO A 110 -1.01 0.02 5.98
N ALA A 111 -0.09 0.06 5.00
CA ALA A 111 1.02 -0.87 4.94
C ALA A 111 1.88 -0.83 6.21
N ILE A 112 2.26 0.37 6.67
CA ILE A 112 3.07 0.55 7.89
C ILE A 112 2.31 0.07 9.12
N VAL A 113 1.04 0.46 9.28
CA VAL A 113 0.21 0.05 10.43
C VAL A 113 0.14 -1.46 10.52
N ILE A 114 -0.17 -2.12 9.41
CA ILE A 114 -0.26 -3.58 9.37
C ILE A 114 1.11 -4.23 9.58
N GLY A 115 2.17 -3.66 9.00
CA GLY A 115 3.54 -4.09 9.26
C GLY A 115 3.88 -4.04 10.75
N LEU A 116 3.56 -2.96 11.45
CA LEU A 116 3.80 -2.81 12.90
C LEU A 116 3.00 -3.81 13.73
N VAL A 117 1.77 -4.12 13.34
CA VAL A 117 0.92 -5.10 14.02
C VAL A 117 1.41 -6.53 13.80
N VAL A 118 1.86 -6.87 12.59
CA VAL A 118 2.24 -8.23 12.18
C VAL A 118 3.69 -8.56 12.56
N ARG A 119 4.61 -7.59 12.45
CA ARG A 119 6.06 -7.81 12.62
C ARG A 119 6.45 -8.46 13.96
N PRO A 120 5.90 -8.09 15.13
CA PRO A 120 6.26 -8.70 16.42
C PRO A 120 6.00 -10.21 16.52
N TRP A 121 5.17 -10.76 15.62
CA TRP A 121 4.78 -12.17 15.61
C TRP A 121 5.64 -13.03 14.69
N LEU A 122 6.54 -12.43 13.91
CA LEU A 122 7.49 -13.18 13.09
C LEU A 122 8.34 -14.12 13.96
N GLY A 123 8.55 -15.34 13.50
CA GLY A 123 9.21 -16.40 14.27
C GLY A 123 8.37 -17.01 15.41
N ARG A 124 7.26 -16.38 15.80
CA ARG A 124 6.31 -16.91 16.81
C ARG A 124 5.11 -17.59 16.16
N LEU A 125 4.64 -17.10 15.02
CA LEU A 125 3.52 -17.65 14.27
C LEU A 125 3.96 -18.13 12.87
N PRO A 126 3.18 -19.03 12.23
CA PRO A 126 3.48 -19.50 10.88
C PRO A 126 3.56 -18.36 9.87
N ALA A 127 4.63 -18.31 9.07
CA ALA A 127 4.84 -17.27 8.06
C ALA A 127 3.68 -17.14 7.06
N VAL A 128 2.99 -18.24 6.76
CA VAL A 128 1.78 -18.23 5.91
C VAL A 128 0.67 -17.38 6.52
N ALA A 129 0.37 -17.58 7.81
CA ALA A 129 -0.68 -16.83 8.49
C ALA A 129 -0.34 -15.34 8.60
N LEU A 130 0.93 -15.02 8.91
CA LEU A 130 1.41 -13.64 8.99
C LEU A 130 1.41 -12.94 7.63
N GLY A 131 1.80 -13.64 6.57
CA GLY A 131 1.76 -13.10 5.21
C GLY A 131 0.33 -12.86 4.74
N PHE A 132 -0.59 -13.78 5.07
CA PHE A 132 -2.02 -13.56 4.81
C PHE A 132 -2.55 -12.34 5.54
N ALA A 133 -2.30 -12.25 6.85
CA ALA A 133 -2.74 -11.12 7.67
C ALA A 133 -2.16 -9.79 7.15
N ALA A 134 -0.90 -9.78 6.72
CA ALA A 134 -0.26 -8.60 6.15
C ALA A 134 -0.92 -8.15 4.84
N GLY A 135 -1.06 -9.05 3.86
CA GLY A 135 -1.66 -8.72 2.56
C GLY A 135 -3.13 -8.34 2.67
N PHE A 136 -3.93 -9.19 3.33
CA PHE A 136 -5.36 -8.96 3.51
C PHE A 136 -5.63 -7.68 4.32
N GLY A 137 -4.96 -7.52 5.46
CA GLY A 137 -5.17 -6.40 6.35
C GLY A 137 -4.78 -5.07 5.71
N ALA A 138 -3.65 -5.03 4.98
CA ALA A 138 -3.19 -3.79 4.36
C ALA A 138 -4.12 -3.33 3.23
N VAL A 139 -4.64 -4.25 2.41
CA VAL A 139 -5.57 -3.93 1.34
C VAL A 139 -6.92 -3.48 1.89
N LEU A 140 -7.45 -4.17 2.90
CA LEU A 140 -8.71 -3.78 3.53
C LEU A 140 -8.60 -2.39 4.17
N LEU A 141 -7.51 -2.13 4.89
CA LEU A 141 -7.28 -0.83 5.51
C LEU A 141 -7.02 0.27 4.47
N THR A 142 -6.37 -0.04 3.35
CA THR A 142 -6.25 0.87 2.18
C THR A 142 -7.64 1.23 1.64
N ALA A 143 -8.52 0.25 1.48
CA ALA A 143 -9.88 0.49 0.98
C ALA A 143 -10.68 1.41 1.93
N LEU A 144 -10.53 1.23 3.24
CA LEU A 144 -11.13 2.10 4.25
C LEU A 144 -10.58 3.53 4.19
N PHE A 145 -9.28 3.69 4.00
CA PHE A 145 -8.64 5.01 3.88
C PHE A 145 -9.06 5.76 2.61
N VAL A 146 -9.17 5.04 1.49
CA VAL A 146 -9.73 5.60 0.25
C VAL A 146 -11.20 5.97 0.45
N ALA A 147 -12.01 5.09 1.06
CA ALA A 147 -13.41 5.37 1.35
C ALA A 147 -13.58 6.60 2.25
N LEU A 148 -12.72 6.77 3.26
CA LEU A 148 -12.70 7.95 4.12
C LEU A 148 -12.31 9.21 3.33
N SER A 149 -11.29 9.15 2.49
CA SER A 149 -10.87 10.28 1.64
C SER A 149 -12.00 10.75 0.72
N LEU A 150 -12.74 9.80 0.15
CA LEU A 150 -13.92 10.07 -0.69
C LEU A 150 -15.06 10.68 0.14
N ALA A 151 -15.41 10.07 1.28
CA ALA A 151 -16.50 10.55 2.14
C ALA A 151 -16.25 11.97 2.66
N LEU A 152 -15.00 12.30 3.02
CA LEU A 152 -14.60 13.64 3.45
C LEU A 152 -14.56 14.67 2.31
N SER A 153 -14.61 14.21 1.05
CA SER A 153 -14.59 15.08 -0.12
C SER A 153 -15.99 15.49 -0.61
N GLY A 154 -17.05 14.86 -0.09
CA GLY A 154 -18.44 15.28 -0.32
C GLY A 154 -19.43 14.13 -0.33
N GLU A 155 -20.71 14.45 -0.09
CA GLU A 155 -21.80 13.46 -0.01
C GLU A 155 -21.99 12.68 -1.32
N GLY A 156 -21.71 13.31 -2.46
CA GLY A 156 -21.78 12.68 -3.78
C GLY A 156 -20.87 11.47 -3.95
N PHE A 157 -19.84 11.30 -3.09
CA PHE A 157 -18.90 10.20 -3.17
C PHE A 157 -19.17 9.06 -2.17
N ILE A 158 -20.22 9.14 -1.36
CA ILE A 158 -20.55 8.11 -0.35
C ILE A 158 -20.82 6.74 -1.00
N THR A 159 -21.52 6.72 -2.14
CA THR A 159 -21.75 5.49 -2.90
C THR A 159 -20.43 4.89 -3.38
N SER A 160 -19.53 5.71 -3.93
CA SER A 160 -18.20 5.27 -4.35
C SER A 160 -17.36 4.77 -3.17
N ALA A 161 -17.44 5.43 -2.01
CA ALA A 161 -16.75 5.01 -0.79
C ALA A 161 -17.18 3.60 -0.35
N LYS A 162 -18.49 3.30 -0.36
CA LYS A 162 -19.02 1.96 -0.07
C LYS A 162 -18.57 0.92 -1.11
N LEU A 163 -18.66 1.27 -2.39
CA LEU A 163 -18.26 0.39 -3.49
C LEU A 163 -16.77 0.04 -3.42
N VAL A 164 -15.92 0.98 -3.04
CA VAL A 164 -14.49 0.72 -2.87
C VAL A 164 -14.25 -0.36 -1.82
N VAL A 165 -14.88 -0.29 -0.66
CA VAL A 165 -14.69 -1.30 0.39
C VAL A 165 -15.15 -2.67 -0.09
N ILE A 166 -16.35 -2.75 -0.67
CA ILE A 166 -16.92 -4.02 -1.15
C ILE A 166 -16.10 -4.61 -2.31
N GLY A 167 -15.74 -3.78 -3.29
CA GLY A 167 -15.00 -4.18 -4.48
C GLY A 167 -13.58 -4.67 -4.18
N HIS A 168 -13.00 -4.28 -3.04
CA HIS A 168 -11.68 -4.72 -2.62
C HIS A 168 -11.66 -5.91 -1.69
N LEU A 169 -12.81 -6.42 -1.23
CA LEU A 169 -12.84 -7.65 -0.43
C LEU A 169 -12.26 -8.86 -1.18
N PRO A 170 -12.63 -9.14 -2.45
CA PRO A 170 -12.02 -10.23 -3.20
C PRO A 170 -10.51 -10.02 -3.41
N VAL A 171 -10.10 -8.78 -3.68
CA VAL A 171 -8.68 -8.43 -3.85
C VAL A 171 -7.90 -8.63 -2.56
N ALA A 172 -8.45 -8.25 -1.40
CA ALA A 172 -7.80 -8.45 -0.12
C ALA A 172 -7.55 -9.94 0.16
N VAL A 173 -8.51 -10.81 -0.19
CA VAL A 173 -8.32 -12.27 -0.08
C VAL A 173 -7.20 -12.75 -0.99
N ILE A 174 -7.19 -12.34 -2.26
CA ILE A 174 -6.16 -12.72 -3.23
C ILE A 174 -4.78 -12.23 -2.76
N GLU A 175 -4.67 -10.97 -2.35
CA GLU A 175 -3.45 -10.37 -1.80
C GLU A 175 -2.97 -11.07 -0.54
N GLY A 176 -3.88 -11.45 0.35
CA GLY A 176 -3.57 -12.28 1.51
C GLY A 176 -2.94 -13.61 1.09
N VAL A 177 -3.55 -14.32 0.15
CA VAL A 177 -3.02 -15.61 -0.34
C VAL A 177 -1.63 -15.43 -0.99
N VAL A 178 -1.48 -14.45 -1.88
CA VAL A 178 -0.21 -14.16 -2.54
C VAL A 178 0.87 -13.79 -1.52
N SER A 179 0.55 -12.93 -0.57
CA SER A 179 1.45 -12.49 0.49
C SER A 179 1.84 -13.63 1.44
N ALA A 180 0.92 -14.57 1.72
CA ALA A 180 1.18 -15.75 2.52
C ALA A 180 2.26 -16.65 1.90
N PHE A 181 2.15 -16.92 0.59
CA PHE A 181 3.15 -17.70 -0.13
C PHE A 181 4.48 -16.96 -0.28
N ALA A 182 4.44 -15.66 -0.60
CA ALA A 182 5.63 -14.84 -0.72
C ALA A 182 6.42 -14.76 0.60
N LEU A 183 5.75 -14.52 1.74
CA LEU A 183 6.41 -14.48 3.03
C LEU A 183 6.96 -15.85 3.44
N LYS A 184 6.21 -16.94 3.20
CA LYS A 184 6.70 -18.31 3.43
C LYS A 184 7.98 -18.59 2.64
N LEU A 185 8.01 -18.22 1.36
CA LEU A 185 9.17 -18.42 0.50
C LEU A 185 10.36 -17.58 0.98
N LEU A 186 10.11 -16.31 1.33
CA LEU A 186 11.15 -15.40 1.82
C LEU A 186 11.80 -15.95 3.11
N CYS A 187 10.99 -16.39 4.07
CA CYS A 187 11.49 -17.00 5.30
C CYS A 187 12.28 -18.30 5.05
N LYS A 188 11.97 -19.03 3.97
CA LYS A 188 12.70 -20.26 3.58
C LYS A 188 14.03 -19.97 2.88
N VAL A 189 14.07 -18.99 1.98
CA VAL A 189 15.21 -18.76 1.08
C VAL A 189 16.18 -17.71 1.64
N ARG A 190 15.66 -16.62 2.23
CA ARG A 190 16.42 -15.48 2.75
C ARG A 190 15.86 -15.05 4.11
N PRO A 191 15.97 -15.89 5.15
CA PRO A 191 15.40 -15.60 6.48
C PRO A 191 15.92 -14.27 7.06
N SER A 192 17.16 -13.88 6.77
CA SER A 192 17.72 -12.60 7.20
C SER A 192 16.92 -11.41 6.67
N LEU A 193 16.34 -11.43 5.47
CA LEU A 193 15.54 -10.30 4.96
C LEU A 193 14.17 -10.18 5.65
N ALA A 194 13.61 -11.30 6.14
CA ALA A 194 12.38 -11.28 6.91
C ALA A 194 12.64 -10.92 8.39
N MET A 195 13.80 -11.32 8.93
CA MET A 195 14.12 -11.21 10.36
C MET A 195 15.09 -10.07 10.72
N SER A 196 15.80 -9.46 9.76
CA SER A 196 16.70 -8.30 10.00
C SER A 196 15.94 -7.05 10.47
N SER A 197 14.62 -7.13 10.51
CA SER A 197 13.74 -6.15 11.14
C SER A 197 13.68 -6.26 12.68
N TYR A 198 14.44 -7.19 13.29
CA TYR A 198 14.50 -7.47 14.73
C TYR A 198 15.66 -6.79 15.47
N GLN A 199 16.52 -6.06 14.78
CA GLN A 199 17.65 -5.35 15.38
C GLN A 199 17.51 -3.84 15.18
#